data_AF-A0A9E3B831-F1
#
_entry.id   AF-A0A9E3B831-F1
#
_cell.length_a   1.000
_cell.length_b   1.000
_cell.length_c   1.000
_cell.angle_alpha   90.00
_cell.angle_beta   90.00
_cell.angle_gamma   90.00
#
_symmetry.space_group_name_H-M   'P 1'
#
loop_
_entity.id
_entity.type
_entity.pdbx_description
1 polymer ?
#
loop_
_entity_poly.entity_id
_entity_poly.type
_entity_poly.pdbx_seq_one_letter_code
_entity_poly.pdbx_strand_id
1 'polypeptide(L)'
;MNVLIVESPGKIKAISKYLGPDYKVLASFGHIRDLPSKDGSVKPDEDFAMTWEVDERANKRIKDIADAIRGADKLILATDPDREGEAISWHVQDVLSSRKALKGIPVKRVVFNEVTKSA
;
A
#
# COMPACT_ATOMS: atom_id res chain seq x y z
N MET A 1 16.86 5.50 -4.66
CA MET A 1 16.33 4.40 -3.84
C MET A 1 14.85 4.23 -4.12
N ASN A 2 14.40 3.00 -4.38
CA ASN A 2 12.99 2.66 -4.62
C ASN A 2 12.32 2.20 -3.33
N VAL A 3 11.02 2.46 -3.17
CA VAL A 3 10.23 1.92 -2.05
C VAL A 3 9.26 0.88 -2.57
N LEU A 4 9.25 -0.31 -1.96
CA LEU A 4 8.34 -1.39 -2.30
C LEU A 4 7.47 -1.76 -1.10
N ILE A 5 6.15 -1.82 -1.30
CA ILE A 5 5.17 -2.16 -0.28
C ILE A 5 4.63 -3.54 -0.57
N VAL A 6 4.77 -4.45 0.39
CA VAL A 6 4.08 -5.74 0.41
C VAL A 6 2.94 -5.72 1.43
N GLU A 7 2.06 -6.71 1.35
CA GLU A 7 0.99 -6.84 2.33
C GLU A 7 1.50 -7.36 3.68
N SER A 8 2.23 -8.49 3.66
CA SER A 8 2.62 -9.21 4.86
C SER A 8 4.10 -9.01 5.24
N PRO A 9 4.41 -8.84 6.55
CA PRO A 9 5.79 -8.63 7.01
C PRO A 9 6.71 -9.82 6.73
N GLY A 10 6.14 -11.03 6.61
CA GLY A 10 6.90 -12.25 6.32
C GLY A 10 7.61 -12.21 4.96
N LYS A 11 7.09 -11.44 3.98
CA LYS A 11 7.68 -11.32 2.64
C LYS A 11 8.88 -10.38 2.59
N ILE A 12 9.02 -9.46 3.56
CA ILE A 12 10.06 -8.41 3.56
C ILE A 12 11.46 -9.03 3.47
N LYS A 13 11.78 -10.00 4.34
CA LYS A 13 13.14 -10.55 4.43
C LYS A 13 13.59 -11.20 3.13
N ALA A 14 12.71 -11.96 2.47
CA ALA A 14 13.02 -12.64 1.22
C ALA A 14 13.18 -11.64 0.07
N ILE A 15 12.23 -10.73 -0.10
CA ILE A 15 12.23 -9.75 -1.19
C ILE A 15 13.42 -8.78 -1.05
N SER A 16 13.70 -8.27 0.15
CA SER A 16 14.89 -7.42 0.37
C SER A 16 16.19 -8.14 0.02
N LYS A 17 16.29 -9.45 0.29
CA LYS A 17 17.45 -10.26 -0.10
C LYS A 17 17.60 -10.35 -1.62
N TYR A 18 16.50 -10.43 -2.36
CA TYR A 18 16.54 -10.54 -3.83
C TYR A 18 16.79 -9.21 -4.53
N LEU A 19 16.19 -8.13 -4.04
CA LEU A 19 16.27 -6.80 -4.65
C LEU A 19 17.54 -6.02 -4.27
N GLY A 20 18.13 -6.30 -3.10
CA GLY A 20 19.34 -5.65 -2.65
C GLY A 20 19.13 -4.22 -2.11
N PRO A 21 20.22 -3.45 -1.92
CA PRO A 21 20.22 -2.21 -1.15
C PRO A 21 19.50 -1.03 -1.84
N ASP A 22 19.22 -1.11 -3.14
CA ASP A 22 18.52 -0.06 -3.89
C ASP A 22 17.03 0.01 -3.57
N TYR A 23 16.50 -0.93 -2.79
CA TYR A 23 15.11 -1.06 -2.43
C TYR A 23 14.91 -1.02 -0.92
N LYS A 24 13.98 -0.16 -0.49
CA LYS A 24 13.42 -0.18 0.87
C LYS A 24 12.08 -0.91 0.83
N VAL A 25 12.02 -2.09 1.43
CA VAL A 25 10.80 -2.91 1.49
C VAL A 25 10.07 -2.69 2.82
N LEU A 26 8.80 -2.33 2.76
CA LEU A 26 7.91 -2.14 3.91
C LEU A 26 6.64 -3.00 3.75
N ALA A 27 5.90 -3.20 4.84
CA ALA A 27 4.61 -3.88 4.81
C ALA A 27 3.45 -2.94 5.17
N SER A 28 2.29 -3.12 4.52
CA SER A 28 1.04 -2.46 4.92
C SER A 28 0.40 -3.13 6.15
N PHE A 29 0.74 -4.40 6.39
CA PHE A 29 0.12 -5.29 7.39
C PHE A 29 -1.36 -5.51 7.12
N GLY A 30 -1.69 -5.85 5.87
CA GLY A 30 -3.07 -6.02 5.40
C GLY A 30 -3.72 -4.69 5.01
N HIS A 31 -5.05 -4.61 5.20
CA HIS A 31 -5.83 -3.40 5.00
C HIS A 31 -5.39 -2.27 5.94
N ILE A 32 -5.46 -1.03 5.44
CA ILE A 32 -5.10 0.17 6.20
C ILE A 32 -6.31 1.04 6.57
N ARG A 33 -7.47 0.71 6.01
CA ARG A 33 -8.74 1.41 6.19
C ARG A 33 -9.88 0.45 5.96
N ASP A 34 -11.04 0.81 6.48
CA ASP A 34 -12.28 0.07 6.31
C ASP A 34 -13.46 1.05 6.24
N LEU A 35 -14.66 0.54 6.01
CA LEU A 35 -15.88 1.28 6.20
C LEU A 35 -16.09 1.55 7.70
N PRO A 36 -16.46 2.77 8.10
CA PRO A 36 -16.84 3.05 9.48
C PRO A 36 -17.97 2.12 9.95
N SER A 37 -17.88 1.62 11.19
CA SER A 37 -18.90 0.76 11.83
C SER A 37 -20.16 1.54 12.25
N LYS A 38 -20.77 2.27 11.31
CA LYS A 38 -21.99 3.06 11.52
C LYS A 38 -22.83 3.09 10.23
N ASP A 39 -24.11 3.39 10.40
CA ASP A 39 -25.02 3.58 9.27
C ASP A 39 -24.57 4.77 8.40
N GLY A 40 -24.76 4.63 7.08
CA GLY A 40 -24.41 5.65 6.09
C GLY A 40 -22.98 5.57 5.55
N SER A 41 -22.19 4.56 5.91
CA SER A 41 -20.86 4.33 5.32
C SER A 41 -20.90 3.99 3.82
N VAL A 42 -22.03 3.48 3.33
CA VAL A 42 -22.36 3.33 1.92
C VAL A 42 -23.61 4.15 1.65
N LYS A 43 -23.59 4.97 0.60
CA LYS A 43 -24.70 5.85 0.22
C LYS A 43 -25.33 5.40 -1.10
N PRO A 44 -26.42 4.59 -1.08
CA PRO A 44 -27.03 4.07 -2.31
C PRO A 44 -27.52 5.16 -3.27
N ASP A 45 -28.00 6.28 -2.72
CA ASP A 45 -28.53 7.41 -3.51
C ASP A 45 -27.42 8.28 -4.14
N GLU A 46 -26.15 8.07 -3.76
CA GLU A 46 -24.97 8.78 -4.30
C GLU A 46 -24.06 7.81 -5.08
N ASP A 47 -24.64 6.99 -5.97
CA ASP A 47 -23.92 5.98 -6.77
C ASP A 47 -23.05 5.05 -5.90
N PHE A 48 -23.61 4.61 -4.78
CA PHE A 48 -22.93 3.77 -3.78
C PHE A 48 -21.64 4.38 -3.24
N ALA A 49 -21.52 5.71 -3.20
CA ALA A 49 -20.37 6.39 -2.61
C ALA A 49 -20.08 5.88 -1.20
N MET A 50 -18.80 5.54 -0.96
CA MET A 50 -18.35 4.94 0.28
C MET A 50 -17.51 5.93 1.09
N THR A 51 -17.76 5.97 2.40
CA THR A 51 -16.87 6.64 3.34
C THR A 51 -15.85 5.64 3.85
N TRP A 52 -14.57 6.01 3.80
CA TRP A 52 -13.47 5.19 4.29
C TRP A 52 -12.84 5.81 5.53
N GLU A 53 -12.52 4.99 6.52
CA GLU A 53 -11.83 5.39 7.74
C GLU A 53 -10.54 4.62 7.91
N VAL A 54 -9.44 5.35 8.08
CA VAL A 54 -8.11 4.77 8.31
C VAL A 54 -8.06 4.20 9.73
N ASP A 55 -7.69 2.93 9.85
CA ASP A 55 -7.48 2.30 11.15
C ASP A 55 -6.40 3.06 11.93
N GLU A 56 -6.67 3.37 13.20
CA GLU A 56 -5.70 4.01 14.10
C GLU A 56 -4.35 3.31 14.10
N ARG A 57 -4.34 1.97 14.05
CA ARG A 57 -3.13 1.16 14.00
C ARG A 57 -2.34 1.37 12.70
N ALA A 58 -3.03 1.72 11.61
CA ALA A 58 -2.44 1.96 10.31
C ALA A 58 -1.76 3.33 10.21
N ASN A 59 -2.11 4.31 11.06
CA ASN A 59 -1.55 5.66 10.97
C ASN A 59 -0.03 5.69 11.06
N LYS A 60 0.57 4.90 11.96
CA LYS A 60 2.03 4.78 12.06
C LYS A 60 2.63 4.23 10.77
N ARG A 61 2.03 3.19 10.21
CA ARG A 61 2.50 2.53 8.97
C ARG A 61 2.42 3.49 7.77
N ILE A 62 1.31 4.21 7.64
CA ILE A 62 1.13 5.21 6.59
C ILE A 62 2.17 6.32 6.72
N LYS A 63 2.46 6.77 7.95
CA LYS A 63 3.53 7.75 8.20
C LYS A 63 4.89 7.19 7.80
N ASP A 64 5.22 5.97 8.19
CA ASP A 64 6.50 5.33 7.87
C ASP A 64 6.67 5.16 6.34
N ILE A 65 5.59 4.82 5.62
CA ILE A 65 5.58 4.76 4.15
C ILE A 65 5.77 6.15 3.55
N ALA A 66 5.00 7.15 4.01
CA ALA A 66 5.10 8.53 3.52
C ALA A 66 6.50 9.14 3.75
N ASP A 67 7.13 8.84 4.89
CA ASP A 67 8.49 9.27 5.18
C ASP A 67 9.51 8.50 4.32
N ALA A 68 9.29 7.21 4.05
CA ALA A 68 10.18 6.41 3.21
C ALA A 68 10.15 6.82 1.74
N ILE A 69 9.00 7.24 1.22
CA ILE A 69 8.89 7.68 -0.19
C ILE A 69 9.40 9.10 -0.42
N ARG A 70 9.62 9.89 0.64
CA ARG A 70 10.16 11.26 0.51
C ARG A 70 11.58 11.20 -0.08
N GLY A 71 11.72 11.59 -1.34
CA GLY A 71 12.98 11.50 -2.08
C GLY A 71 13.27 10.12 -2.70
N ALA A 72 12.28 9.22 -2.73
CA ALA A 72 12.38 7.96 -3.46
C ALA A 72 12.15 8.17 -4.96
N ASP A 73 12.76 7.32 -5.79
CA ASP A 73 12.63 7.40 -7.25
C ASP A 73 11.23 6.97 -7.73
N LYS A 74 10.61 6.03 -7.00
CA LYS A 74 9.25 5.51 -7.23
C LYS A 74 8.74 4.71 -6.03
N LEU A 75 7.42 4.62 -5.94
CA LEU A 75 6.68 3.70 -5.08
C LEU A 75 6.24 2.48 -5.90
N ILE A 76 6.49 1.28 -5.39
CA ILE A 76 6.07 0.02 -5.98
C ILE A 76 5.10 -0.68 -5.02
N LEU A 77 3.92 -1.01 -5.51
CA LEU A 77 2.89 -1.77 -4.81
C LEU A 77 2.96 -3.22 -5.28
N ALA A 78 3.24 -4.12 -4.34
CA ALA A 78 3.52 -5.53 -4.55
C ALA A 78 2.68 -6.40 -3.60
N THR A 79 1.39 -6.07 -3.50
CA THR A 79 0.38 -6.91 -2.84
C THR A 79 0.04 -8.12 -3.71
N ASP A 80 -0.66 -9.10 -3.14
CA ASP A 80 -0.97 -10.33 -3.84
C ASP A 80 -1.79 -10.09 -5.12
N PRO A 81 -1.66 -10.96 -6.14
CA PRO A 81 -2.28 -10.78 -7.44
C PRO A 81 -3.76 -11.22 -7.45
N ASP A 82 -4.50 -10.84 -6.40
CA ASP A 82 -5.91 -11.11 -6.25
C ASP A 82 -6.70 -9.81 -5.98
N ARG A 83 -8.02 -9.94 -5.83
CA ARG A 83 -8.92 -8.80 -5.61
C ARG A 83 -8.61 -8.07 -4.30
N GLU A 84 -8.21 -8.80 -3.26
CA GLU A 84 -7.93 -8.22 -1.95
C GLU A 84 -6.63 -7.42 -1.98
N GLY A 85 -5.58 -7.99 -2.57
CA GLY A 85 -4.33 -7.31 -2.80
C GLY A 85 -4.50 -6.05 -3.63
N GLU A 86 -5.36 -6.06 -4.66
CA GLU A 86 -5.63 -4.86 -5.46
C GLU A 86 -6.36 -3.78 -4.65
N ALA A 87 -7.31 -4.16 -3.80
CA ALA A 87 -7.99 -3.23 -2.90
C ALA A 87 -7.01 -2.61 -1.89
N ILE A 88 -6.10 -3.39 -1.31
CA ILE A 88 -5.06 -2.90 -0.40
C ILE A 88 -4.13 -1.92 -1.11
N SER A 89 -3.67 -2.26 -2.32
CA SER A 89 -2.85 -1.37 -3.16
C SER A 89 -3.56 -0.04 -3.43
N TRP A 90 -4.83 -0.10 -3.83
CA TRP A 90 -5.65 1.08 -4.07
C TRP A 90 -5.81 1.93 -2.81
N HIS A 91 -6.13 1.33 -1.65
CA HIS A 91 -6.26 2.02 -0.37
C HIS A 91 -4.96 2.74 0.03
N VAL A 92 -3.81 2.06 -0.07
CA VAL A 92 -2.50 2.66 0.24
C VAL A 92 -2.22 3.85 -0.67
N GLN A 93 -2.40 3.69 -1.98
CA GLN A 93 -2.20 4.76 -2.94
C GLN A 93 -3.10 5.97 -2.66
N ASP A 94 -4.39 5.73 -2.45
CA ASP A 94 -5.39 6.78 -2.23
C ASP A 94 -5.12 7.58 -0.94
N VAL A 95 -4.79 6.88 0.15
CA VAL A 95 -4.44 7.53 1.42
C VAL A 95 -3.13 8.34 1.30
N LEU A 96 -2.12 7.84 0.58
CA LEU A 96 -0.89 8.61 0.36
C LEU A 96 -1.12 9.81 -0.58
N SER A 97 -1.98 9.65 -1.58
CA SER A 97 -2.37 10.73 -2.51
C SER A 97 -3.10 11.86 -1.78
N SER A 98 -4.10 11.54 -0.94
CA SER A 98 -4.86 12.52 -0.16
C SER A 98 -3.99 13.28 0.84
N ARG A 99 -2.93 12.63 1.37
CA ARG A 99 -1.89 13.26 2.19
C ARG A 99 -0.84 14.03 1.38
N LYS A 100 -0.99 14.14 0.06
CA LYS A 100 -0.04 14.77 -0.89
C LYS A 100 1.36 14.16 -0.88
N ALA A 101 1.50 12.94 -0.36
CA ALA A 101 2.79 12.28 -0.20
C ALA A 101 3.34 11.73 -1.53
N LEU A 102 2.49 11.53 -2.54
CA LEU A 102 2.87 11.00 -3.86
C LEU A 102 3.24 12.07 -4.90
N LYS A 103 3.28 13.36 -4.52
CA LYS A 103 3.53 14.45 -5.48
C LYS A 103 4.90 14.28 -6.14
N GLY A 104 4.90 14.04 -7.46
CA GLY A 104 6.12 13.84 -8.24
C GLY A 104 6.77 12.45 -8.08
N ILE A 105 6.10 11.52 -7.40
CA ILE A 105 6.59 10.15 -7.19
C ILE A 105 5.81 9.21 -8.10
N PRO A 106 6.46 8.57 -9.10
CA PRO A 106 5.82 7.54 -9.90
C PRO A 106 5.37 6.36 -9.04
N VAL A 107 4.12 5.92 -9.22
CA VAL A 107 3.58 4.71 -8.60
C VAL A 107 3.55 3.59 -9.64
N LYS A 108 3.99 2.38 -9.24
CA LYS A 108 3.99 1.18 -10.08
C LYS A 108 3.33 0.03 -9.33
N ARG A 109 2.55 -0.78 -10.05
CA ARG A 109 2.00 -2.05 -9.59
C ARG A 109 2.83 -3.20 -10.17
N VAL A 110 3.23 -4.15 -9.34
CA VAL A 110 3.94 -5.37 -9.76
C VAL A 110 3.18 -6.57 -9.20
N VAL A 111 3.04 -7.63 -9.99
CA VAL A 111 2.38 -8.88 -9.63
C VAL A 111 3.36 -10.05 -9.77
N PHE A 112 3.28 -11.01 -8.85
CA PHE A 112 3.99 -12.28 -8.91
C PHE A 112 3.19 -13.33 -8.15
N ASN A 113 3.28 -14.59 -8.57
CA ASN A 113 2.58 -15.71 -7.93
C ASN A 113 3.45 -16.47 -6.92
N GLU A 114 4.76 -16.23 -6.94
CA GLU A 114 5.73 -16.86 -6.07
C GLU A 114 6.84 -15.88 -5.67
N VAL A 115 7.44 -16.09 -4.49
CA VAL A 115 8.54 -15.26 -3.99
C VAL A 115 9.85 -16.02 -4.20
N THR A 116 10.32 -16.00 -5.44
CA THR A 116 11.63 -16.55 -5.85
C THR A 116 12.52 -15.43 -6.38
N LYS A 117 13.81 -15.71 -6.62
CA LYS A 117 14.73 -14.68 -7.16
C LYS A 117 14.43 -14.34 -8.63
N SER A 118 13.85 -15.28 -9.36
CA SER A 118 13.63 -15.18 -10.81
C SER A 118 12.25 -14.64 -11.19
N ALA A 119 11.25 -14.80 -10.33
CA ALA A 119 9.90 -14.26 -10.50
C ALA A 119 9.87 -12.77 -10.17
#